data_AF-A0A8J4FLX5-F1
#
_entry.id   AF-A0A8J4FLX5-F1
#
_cell.length_a   1.000
_cell.length_b   1.000
_cell.length_c   1.000
_cell.angle_alpha   90.00
_cell.angle_beta   90.00
_cell.angle_gamma   90.00
#
_symmetry.space_group_name_H-M   'P 1'
#
loop_
_entity.id
_entity.type
_entity.pdbx_description
1 polymer ?
#
loop_
_entity_poly.entity_id
_entity_poly.type
_entity_poly.pdbx_seq_one_letter_code
_entity_poly.pdbx_strand_id
1 'polypeptide(L)'
;MMTEESCWICLSGAEVHQPLQRPCSCPRYVHRTCLGRWQLQCAGRRDEFQCRFCGATLPRLDETLTPPHLREVHVIPYIAVIYKGECFKVPIKPGTEGMAEFRARVKCLFGMSHDAEFHVSFECASPSGEILNLDGMECFNAAATCATISAAKRAVGEDAGFTWDERMTV
;
A
#
# COMPACT_ATOMS: atom_id res chain seq x y z
N MET A 1 25.10 12.85 -27.75
CA MET A 1 24.27 11.72 -27.30
C MET A 1 23.11 12.31 -26.52
N MET A 2 21.88 12.26 -27.04
CA MET A 2 20.70 12.52 -26.22
C MET A 2 20.60 11.33 -25.27
N THR A 3 20.78 11.55 -23.97
CA THR A 3 20.45 10.53 -22.97
C THR A 3 18.96 10.27 -23.09
N GLU A 4 18.57 9.08 -23.56
CA GLU A 4 17.17 8.68 -23.57
C GLU A 4 16.58 8.86 -22.17
N GLU A 5 15.41 9.48 -22.09
CA GLU A 5 14.72 9.68 -20.83
C GLU A 5 14.41 8.30 -20.23
N SER A 6 14.90 8.06 -19.01
CA SER A 6 14.72 6.78 -18.32
C SER A 6 14.12 6.98 -16.93
N CYS A 7 13.40 5.96 -16.47
CA CYS A 7 12.86 5.91 -15.13
C CYS A 7 14.00 5.83 -14.12
N TRP A 8 14.08 6.75 -13.15
CA TRP A 8 15.15 6.75 -12.15
C TRP A 8 15.07 5.57 -11.16
N ILE A 9 13.97 4.80 -11.16
CA ILE A 9 13.77 3.63 -10.28
C ILE A 9 14.18 2.33 -10.98
N CYS A 10 13.62 2.05 -12.16
CA CYS A 10 13.88 0.79 -12.88
C CYS A 10 14.90 0.91 -14.02
N LEU A 11 15.37 2.12 -14.31
CA LEU A 11 16.32 2.44 -15.38
C LEU A 11 15.82 2.14 -16.81
N SER A 12 14.53 1.83 -16.98
CA SER A 12 13.92 1.56 -18.29
C SER A 12 13.28 2.81 -18.91
N GLY A 13 13.12 2.83 -20.23
CA GLY A 13 12.43 3.88 -20.98
C GLY A 13 10.90 3.81 -20.86
N ALA A 14 10.20 4.62 -21.66
CA ALA A 14 8.74 4.76 -21.60
C ALA A 14 7.97 3.50 -22.07
N GLU A 15 8.62 2.64 -22.84
CA GLU A 15 8.04 1.45 -23.49
C GLU A 15 7.67 0.29 -22.55
N VAL A 16 8.20 0.24 -21.32
CA VAL A 16 8.06 -0.95 -20.45
C VAL A 16 6.78 -0.99 -19.63
N HIS A 17 6.32 0.15 -19.11
CA HIS A 17 5.20 0.19 -18.17
C HIS A 17 4.13 1.18 -18.59
N GLN A 18 4.49 2.46 -18.69
CA GLN A 18 3.64 3.61 -19.04
C GLN A 18 4.54 4.78 -19.45
N PRO A 19 3.99 5.88 -20.00
CA PRO A 19 4.77 7.09 -20.22
C PRO A 19 5.49 7.55 -18.95
N LEU A 20 6.73 7.98 -19.13
CA LEU A 20 7.50 8.61 -18.07
C LEU A 20 6.85 9.95 -17.66
N GLN A 21 6.82 10.22 -16.37
CA GLN A 21 6.28 11.47 -15.82
C GLN A 21 7.30 12.16 -14.91
N ARG A 22 7.10 13.46 -14.71
CA ARG A 22 7.83 14.28 -13.74
C ARG A 22 6.86 14.72 -12.64
N PRO A 23 6.81 14.03 -11.48
CA PRO A 23 5.90 14.39 -10.40
C PRO A 23 6.29 15.71 -9.70
N CYS A 24 7.47 16.24 -9.99
CA CYS A 24 7.97 17.52 -9.48
C CYS A 24 9.01 18.11 -10.44
N SER A 25 9.51 19.30 -10.12
CA SER A 25 10.48 20.06 -10.93
C SER A 25 11.90 19.47 -10.97
N CYS A 26 12.19 18.39 -10.22
CA CYS A 26 13.47 17.68 -10.30
C CYS A 26 13.73 17.16 -11.73
N PRO A 27 15.00 17.05 -12.16
CA PRO A 27 15.34 16.63 -13.52
C PRO A 27 15.29 15.11 -13.69
N ARG A 28 14.31 14.43 -13.07
CA ARG A 28 14.20 12.97 -13.07
C ARG A 28 12.82 12.52 -13.53
N TYR A 29 12.81 11.53 -14.42
CA TYR A 29 11.60 10.89 -14.94
C TYR A 29 11.31 9.59 -14.21
N VAL A 30 10.04 9.24 -14.04
CA VAL A 30 9.63 8.03 -13.34
C VAL A 30 8.37 7.45 -13.97
N HIS A 31 8.24 6.13 -14.00
CA HIS A 31 6.94 5.50 -14.27
C HIS A 31 6.01 5.71 -13.08
N ARG A 32 4.71 5.88 -13.34
CA ARG A 32 3.70 6.06 -12.29
C ARG A 32 3.66 4.89 -11.30
N THR A 33 3.74 3.66 -11.80
CA THR A 33 3.75 2.43 -10.99
C THR A 33 5.04 2.26 -10.19
N CYS A 34 6.20 2.58 -10.79
CA CYS A 34 7.48 2.58 -10.07
C CYS A 34 7.46 3.58 -8.92
N LEU A 35 6.91 4.78 -9.14
CA LEU A 35 6.72 5.76 -8.07
C LEU A 35 5.84 5.18 -6.95
N GLY A 36 4.70 4.58 -7.28
CA GLY A 36 3.83 3.95 -6.28
C GLY A 36 4.52 2.85 -5.48
N ARG A 37 5.32 1.99 -6.12
CA ARG A 37 6.11 0.96 -5.42
C ARG A 37 7.16 1.57 -4.48
N TRP A 38 7.86 2.61 -4.92
CA TRP A 38 8.83 3.30 -4.08
C TRP A 38 8.17 4.03 -2.90
N GLN A 39 7.02 4.66 -3.12
CA GLN A 39 6.21 5.27 -2.05
C GLN A 39 5.80 4.21 -1.02
N LEU A 40 5.35 3.04 -1.49
CA LEU A 40 4.99 1.91 -0.62
C LEU A 40 6.18 1.41 0.22
N GLN A 41 7.37 1.29 -0.38
CA GLN A 41 8.61 0.99 0.36
C GLN A 41 9.03 2.09 1.35
N CYS A 42 8.46 3.29 1.21
CA CYS A 42 8.67 4.42 2.08
C CYS A 42 7.51 4.68 3.03
N ALA A 43 6.53 3.77 3.12
CA ALA A 43 5.36 3.92 3.97
C ALA A 43 5.73 4.39 5.39
N GLY A 44 4.99 5.35 5.91
CA GLY A 44 5.22 5.93 7.23
C GLY A 44 6.37 6.95 7.29
N ARG A 45 7.15 7.11 6.21
CA ARG A 45 8.24 8.09 6.12
C ARG A 45 7.82 9.27 5.26
N ARG A 46 8.52 10.39 5.44
CA ARG A 46 8.35 11.62 4.64
C ARG A 46 8.42 11.36 3.13
N ASP A 47 9.28 10.44 2.73
CA ASP A 47 9.50 10.07 1.32
C ASP A 47 8.26 9.45 0.65
N GLU A 48 7.31 8.88 1.42
CA GLU A 48 6.04 8.38 0.86
C GLU A 48 5.26 9.48 0.14
N PHE A 49 5.31 10.72 0.65
CA PHE A 49 4.47 11.82 0.18
C PHE A 49 5.24 13.07 -0.26
N GLN A 50 6.57 13.11 -0.08
CA GLN A 50 7.41 14.24 -0.51
C GLN A 50 8.66 13.79 -1.26
N CYS A 51 9.05 14.57 -2.26
CA CYS A 51 10.30 14.37 -2.97
C CYS A 51 11.50 14.58 -2.03
N ARG A 52 12.39 13.58 -1.91
CA ARG A 52 13.61 13.67 -1.09
C ARG A 52 14.55 14.82 -1.47
N PHE A 53 14.48 15.30 -2.72
CA PHE A 53 15.39 16.32 -3.24
C PHE A 53 14.85 17.74 -3.09
N CYS A 54 13.64 18.00 -3.59
CA CYS A 54 13.06 19.35 -3.60
C CYS A 54 11.96 19.56 -2.55
N GLY A 55 11.55 18.52 -1.82
CA GLY A 55 10.49 18.59 -0.81
C GLY A 55 9.07 18.75 -1.35
N ALA A 56 8.89 18.81 -2.67
CA ALA A 56 7.55 18.93 -3.27
C ALA A 56 6.67 17.72 -2.93
N THR A 57 5.38 17.98 -2.70
CA THR A 57 4.36 16.94 -2.50
C THR A 57 4.27 16.05 -3.73
N LEU A 58 4.37 14.74 -3.52
CA LEU A 58 4.19 13.72 -4.56
C LEU A 58 2.70 13.37 -4.71
N PRO A 59 2.29 12.81 -5.87
CA PRO A 59 0.94 12.25 -6.02
C PRO A 59 0.63 11.23 -4.93
N ARG A 60 -0.65 11.09 -4.55
CA ARG A 60 -1.05 10.18 -3.47
C ARG A 60 -0.78 8.73 -3.84
N LEU A 61 -0.53 7.88 -2.84
CA LEU A 61 -0.21 6.47 -3.06
C LEU A 61 -1.34 5.71 -3.79
N ASP A 62 -2.59 5.98 -3.46
CA ASP A 62 -3.75 5.38 -4.15
C ASP A 62 -3.79 5.78 -5.64
N GLU A 63 -3.36 6.98 -5.99
CA GLU A 63 -3.29 7.45 -7.37
C GLU A 63 -2.14 6.82 -8.18
N THR A 64 -1.03 6.49 -7.54
CA THR A 64 0.17 5.92 -8.20
C THR A 64 0.16 4.39 -8.23
N LEU A 65 -0.44 3.76 -7.22
CA LEU A 65 -0.45 2.31 -7.04
C LEU A 65 -1.69 1.63 -7.66
N THR A 66 -2.84 2.30 -7.70
CA THR A 66 -4.10 1.71 -8.18
C THR A 66 -4.19 1.72 -9.70
N PRO A 67 -4.28 0.53 -10.36
CA PRO A 67 -4.57 0.44 -11.79
C PRO A 67 -5.84 1.21 -12.17
N PRO A 68 -5.88 1.92 -13.30
CA PRO A 68 -7.01 2.78 -13.66
C PRO A 68 -8.37 2.08 -13.64
N HIS A 69 -8.46 0.84 -14.11
CA HIS A 69 -9.70 0.07 -14.17
C HIS A 69 -10.24 -0.36 -12.79
N LEU A 70 -9.40 -0.34 -11.74
CA LEU A 70 -9.80 -0.70 -10.38
C LEU A 70 -10.28 0.50 -9.55
N ARG A 71 -10.09 1.74 -10.02
CA ARG A 71 -10.38 2.95 -9.23
C ARG A 71 -11.86 3.15 -8.94
N GLU A 72 -12.73 2.69 -9.83
CA GLU A 72 -14.19 2.83 -9.72
C GLU A 72 -14.83 1.63 -9.01
N VAL A 73 -14.04 0.62 -8.65
CA VAL A 73 -14.55 -0.61 -8.04
C VAL A 73 -14.75 -0.37 -6.55
N HIS A 74 -16.01 -0.26 -6.13
CA HIS A 74 -16.36 -0.09 -4.73
C HIS A 74 -16.29 -1.43 -3.97
N VAL A 75 -15.42 -1.46 -2.95
CA VAL A 75 -15.20 -2.63 -2.10
C VAL A 75 -15.07 -2.22 -0.64
N ILE A 76 -15.33 -3.18 0.26
CA ILE A 76 -14.99 -3.04 1.68
C ILE A 76 -13.70 -3.85 1.90
N PRO A 77 -12.53 -3.18 1.99
CA PRO A 77 -11.28 -3.87 2.24
C PRO A 77 -11.21 -4.38 3.69
N TYR A 78 -10.47 -5.47 3.88
CA TYR A 78 -10.17 -6.02 5.20
C TYR A 78 -8.67 -6.29 5.34
N ILE A 79 -8.18 -6.23 6.58
CA ILE A 79 -6.85 -6.70 6.99
C ILE A 79 -7.04 -7.94 7.87
N ALA A 80 -6.35 -9.03 7.55
CA ALA A 80 -6.25 -10.17 8.45
C ALA A 80 -5.24 -9.84 9.55
N VAL A 81 -5.67 -9.89 10.80
CA VAL A 81 -4.83 -9.62 11.97
C VAL A 81 -4.58 -10.94 12.67
N ILE A 82 -3.31 -11.31 12.80
CA ILE A 82 -2.88 -12.57 13.42
C ILE A 82 -2.13 -12.25 14.71
N TYR A 83 -2.58 -12.80 15.82
CA TYR A 83 -1.91 -12.64 17.11
C TYR A 83 -2.16 -13.88 17.97
N LYS A 84 -1.08 -14.44 18.54
CA LYS A 84 -1.13 -15.65 19.40
C LYS A 84 -1.88 -16.84 18.80
N GLY A 85 -1.81 -17.00 17.48
CA GLY A 85 -2.48 -18.09 16.75
C GLY A 85 -3.96 -17.85 16.44
N GLU A 86 -4.52 -16.72 16.88
CA GLU A 86 -5.87 -16.27 16.51
C GLU A 86 -5.78 -15.34 15.28
N CYS A 87 -6.74 -15.47 14.35
CA CYS A 87 -6.81 -14.67 13.13
C CYS A 87 -8.20 -14.06 12.95
N PHE A 88 -8.26 -12.73 12.82
CA PHE A 88 -9.51 -12.02 12.54
C PHE A 88 -9.39 -11.15 11.28
N LYS A 89 -10.40 -11.22 10.41
CA LYS A 89 -10.55 -10.28 9.28
C LYS A 89 -11.23 -9.01 9.77
N VAL A 90 -10.48 -7.90 9.80
CA VAL A 90 -10.95 -6.61 10.26
C VAL A 90 -11.25 -5.72 9.06
N PRO A 91 -12.51 -5.28 8.84
CA PRO A 91 -12.82 -4.28 7.81
C PRO A 91 -12.12 -2.97 8.17
N ILE A 92 -11.59 -2.29 7.17
CA ILE A 92 -10.78 -1.08 7.36
C ILE A 92 -11.26 0.07 6.48
N LYS A 93 -11.02 1.28 6.94
CA LYS A 93 -11.16 2.52 6.19
C LYS A 93 -9.82 3.26 6.19
N PRO A 94 -9.36 3.81 5.07
CA PRO A 94 -8.20 4.70 5.07
C PRO A 94 -8.44 5.96 5.93
N GLY A 95 -7.36 6.58 6.40
CA GLY A 95 -7.41 7.83 7.15
C GLY A 95 -7.20 7.66 8.66
N THR A 96 -7.10 8.79 9.37
CA THR A 96 -6.82 8.84 10.80
C THR A 96 -7.91 8.20 11.66
N GLU A 97 -9.17 8.43 11.31
CA GLU A 97 -10.33 7.82 11.98
C GLU A 97 -10.34 6.30 11.78
N GLY A 98 -10.15 5.83 10.53
CA GLY A 98 -10.10 4.40 10.24
C GLY A 98 -8.94 3.68 10.91
N MET A 99 -7.78 4.35 11.06
CA MET A 99 -6.66 3.83 11.85
C MET A 99 -7.01 3.70 13.34
N ALA A 100 -7.71 4.70 13.90
CA ALA A 100 -8.16 4.65 15.29
C ALA A 100 -9.21 3.54 15.51
N GLU A 101 -10.18 3.40 14.59
CA GLU A 101 -11.15 2.29 14.56
C GLU A 101 -10.45 0.93 14.50
N PHE A 102 -9.47 0.78 13.60
CA PHE A 102 -8.66 -0.44 13.48
C PHE A 102 -7.93 -0.76 14.78
N ARG A 103 -7.24 0.22 15.38
CA ARG A 103 -6.50 0.03 16.65
C ARG A 103 -7.42 -0.40 17.78
N ALA A 104 -8.57 0.26 17.93
CA ALA A 104 -9.56 -0.08 18.96
C ALA A 104 -10.14 -1.49 18.73
N ARG A 105 -10.43 -1.84 17.47
CA ARG A 105 -10.98 -3.14 17.10
C ARG A 105 -10.00 -4.28 17.38
N VAL A 106 -8.73 -4.11 17.04
CA VAL A 106 -7.67 -5.09 17.35
C VAL A 106 -7.57 -5.31 18.86
N LYS A 107 -7.53 -4.24 19.66
CA LYS A 107 -7.49 -4.36 21.12
C LYS A 107 -8.68 -5.13 21.67
N CYS A 108 -9.88 -4.83 21.18
CA CYS A 108 -11.10 -5.50 21.59
C CYS A 108 -11.09 -6.99 21.23
N LEU A 109 -10.69 -7.34 20.00
CA LEU A 109 -10.68 -8.72 19.51
C LEU A 109 -9.71 -9.61 20.30
N PHE A 110 -8.54 -9.10 20.66
CA PHE A 110 -7.51 -9.87 21.38
C PHE A 110 -7.50 -9.62 22.90
N GLY A 111 -8.55 -9.02 23.45
CA GLY A 111 -8.67 -8.77 24.90
C GLY A 111 -7.56 -7.91 25.50
N MET A 112 -6.98 -6.99 24.71
CA MET A 112 -5.91 -6.10 25.17
C MET A 112 -6.50 -4.94 26.01
N SER A 113 -5.75 -4.49 27.01
CA SER A 113 -6.11 -3.28 27.77
C SER A 113 -6.21 -2.06 26.83
N HIS A 114 -7.11 -1.12 27.17
CA HIS A 114 -7.25 0.13 26.42
C HIS A 114 -5.94 0.93 26.36
N ASP A 115 -5.11 0.84 27.40
CA ASP A 115 -3.82 1.55 27.48
C ASP A 115 -2.65 0.74 26.92
N ALA A 116 -2.88 -0.51 26.50
CA ALA A 116 -1.83 -1.33 25.91
C ALA A 116 -1.37 -0.72 24.58
N GLU A 117 -0.06 -0.65 24.38
CA GLU A 117 0.53 -0.42 23.06
C GLU A 117 0.84 -1.76 22.41
N PHE A 118 0.67 -1.82 21.09
CA PHE A 118 1.05 -2.97 20.30
C PHE A 118 1.75 -2.49 19.04
N HIS A 119 2.70 -3.30 18.58
CA HIS A 119 3.38 -3.10 17.31
C HIS A 119 2.69 -3.96 16.26
N VAL A 120 2.63 -3.45 15.03
CA VAL A 120 2.03 -4.12 13.89
C VAL A 120 3.05 -4.15 12.76
N SER A 121 3.09 -5.26 12.04
CA SER A 121 3.78 -5.40 10.76
C SER A 121 2.75 -5.82 9.73
N PHE A 122 2.64 -5.08 8.64
CA PHE A 122 1.70 -5.33 7.56
C PHE A 122 2.39 -6.06 6.42
N GLU A 123 1.94 -7.27 6.11
CA GLU A 123 2.35 -7.99 4.91
C GLU A 123 1.43 -7.59 3.75
N CYS A 124 1.99 -6.97 2.71
CA CYS A 124 1.24 -6.38 1.60
C CYS A 124 1.74 -6.89 0.25
N ALA A 125 0.82 -7.33 -0.61
CA ALA A 125 1.14 -7.56 -2.02
C ALA A 125 1.19 -6.23 -2.78
N SER A 126 2.32 -5.93 -3.39
CA SER A 126 2.45 -4.84 -4.37
C SER A 126 1.68 -5.19 -5.66
N PRO A 127 1.28 -4.20 -6.49
CA PRO A 127 0.68 -4.48 -7.79
C PRO A 127 1.57 -5.31 -8.73
N SER A 128 2.89 -5.27 -8.53
CA SER A 128 3.89 -6.09 -9.23
C SER A 128 4.00 -7.54 -8.73
N GLY A 129 3.27 -7.92 -7.68
CA GLY A 129 3.26 -9.28 -7.12
C GLY A 129 4.31 -9.54 -6.04
N GLU A 130 5.23 -8.60 -5.79
CA GLU A 130 6.16 -8.68 -4.65
C GLU A 130 5.41 -8.48 -3.33
N ILE A 131 5.75 -9.27 -2.31
CA ILE A 131 5.28 -9.10 -0.93
C ILE A 131 6.22 -8.15 -0.20
N LEU A 132 5.67 -7.13 0.43
CA LEU A 132 6.37 -6.12 1.21
C LEU A 132 5.91 -6.20 2.67
N ASN A 133 6.87 -6.12 3.60
CA ASN A 133 6.60 -5.96 5.02
C ASN A 133 6.72 -4.48 5.39
N LEU A 134 5.64 -3.91 5.90
CA LEU A 134 5.58 -2.52 6.35
C LEU A 134 5.46 -2.51 7.87
N ASP A 135 6.49 -2.06 8.56
CA ASP A 135 6.53 -2.05 10.02
C ASP A 135 5.96 -0.76 10.59
N GLY A 136 5.18 -0.87 11.67
CA GLY A 136 4.65 0.27 12.40
C GLY A 136 3.24 0.70 11.97
N MET A 137 2.53 1.31 12.90
CA MET A 137 1.14 1.77 12.67
C MET A 137 1.06 2.92 11.67
N GLU A 138 2.12 3.70 11.53
CA GLU A 138 2.28 4.74 10.51
C GLU A 138 2.10 4.22 9.08
N CYS A 139 2.33 2.93 8.85
CA CYS A 139 2.14 2.27 7.56
C CYS A 139 0.68 1.89 7.27
N PHE A 140 -0.26 2.13 8.20
CA PHE A 140 -1.66 1.71 8.08
C PHE A 140 -2.33 2.14 6.77
N ASN A 141 -2.16 3.40 6.35
CA ASN A 141 -2.79 3.91 5.12
C ASN A 141 -2.24 3.24 3.86
N ALA A 142 -0.94 2.93 3.86
CA ALA A 142 -0.31 2.22 2.76
C ALA A 142 -0.82 0.77 2.68
N ALA A 143 -0.91 0.09 3.84
CA ALA A 143 -1.50 -1.24 3.93
C ALA A 143 -2.99 -1.25 3.51
N ALA A 144 -3.75 -0.24 3.92
CA ALA A 144 -5.15 -0.07 3.53
C ALA A 144 -5.32 0.12 2.01
N THR A 145 -4.38 0.83 1.37
CA THR A 145 -4.35 0.99 -0.08
C THR A 145 -4.12 -0.37 -0.77
N CYS A 146 -3.13 -1.15 -0.29
CA CYS A 146 -2.89 -2.50 -0.79
C CYS A 146 -4.09 -3.43 -0.61
N ALA A 147 -4.75 -3.39 0.55
CA ALA A 147 -5.96 -4.16 0.83
C ALA A 147 -7.13 -3.76 -0.09
N THR A 148 -7.27 -2.47 -0.38
CA THR A 148 -8.27 -1.93 -1.32
C THR A 148 -8.04 -2.44 -2.73
N ILE A 149 -6.81 -2.33 -3.23
CA ILE A 149 -6.44 -2.84 -4.57
C ILE A 149 -6.69 -4.35 -4.65
N SER A 150 -6.31 -5.09 -3.61
CA SER A 150 -6.50 -6.55 -3.55
C SER A 150 -7.98 -6.93 -3.55
N ALA A 151 -8.81 -6.20 -2.78
CA ALA A 151 -10.25 -6.40 -2.78
C ALA A 151 -10.89 -6.05 -4.13
N ALA A 152 -10.44 -4.96 -4.77
CA ALA A 152 -10.91 -4.57 -6.10
C ALA A 152 -10.56 -5.61 -7.16
N LYS A 153 -9.31 -6.13 -7.18
CA LYS A 153 -8.89 -7.23 -8.07
C LYS A 153 -9.79 -8.46 -7.91
N ARG A 154 -10.08 -8.86 -6.66
CA ARG A 154 -11.01 -9.97 -6.39
C ARG A 154 -12.41 -9.72 -6.94
N ALA A 155 -12.93 -8.51 -6.76
CA ALA A 155 -14.28 -8.15 -7.24
C ALA A 155 -14.40 -8.22 -8.77
N VAL A 156 -13.32 -8.00 -9.52
CA VAL A 156 -13.29 -8.09 -10.99
C VAL A 156 -12.75 -9.41 -11.54
N GLY A 157 -12.40 -10.37 -10.68
CA GLY A 157 -11.89 -11.69 -11.08
C GLY A 157 -10.41 -11.73 -11.47
N GLU A 158 -9.61 -10.73 -11.11
CA GLU A 158 -8.16 -10.64 -11.36
C GLU A 158 -7.30 -11.20 -10.20
N ASP A 159 -7.87 -12.06 -9.35
CA ASP A 159 -7.15 -12.52 -8.15
C ASP A 159 -5.90 -13.32 -8.53
N ALA A 160 -4.73 -12.81 -8.15
CA ALA A 160 -3.43 -13.41 -8.43
C ALA A 160 -3.10 -14.56 -7.46
N GLY A 161 -4.09 -15.08 -6.74
CA GLY A 161 -3.92 -16.29 -5.92
C GLY A 161 -3.13 -16.07 -4.64
N PHE A 162 -3.31 -14.93 -3.95
CA PHE A 162 -2.93 -14.89 -2.53
C PHE A 162 -3.96 -15.70 -1.73
N THR A 163 -3.75 -17.02 -1.69
CA THR A 163 -4.47 -17.93 -0.81
C THR A 163 -3.95 -17.78 0.61
N TRP A 164 -4.74 -17.13 1.45
CA TRP A 164 -4.59 -17.25 2.90
C TRP A 164 -4.83 -18.72 3.28
N ASP A 165 -3.92 -19.34 4.04
CA ASP A 165 -4.19 -20.66 4.62
C ASP A 165 -5.31 -20.50 5.66
N GLU A 166 -6.52 -20.93 5.30
CA GLU A 166 -7.73 -20.84 6.15
C GLU A 166 -7.63 -21.70 7.43
N ARG A 167 -6.55 -22.45 7.64
CA ARG A 167 -6.32 -23.30 8.82
C ARG A 167 -6.03 -22.52 10.13
N MET A 168 -6.08 -21.18 10.11
CA MET A 168 -5.82 -20.34 11.29
C MET A 168 -7.04 -19.56 11.80
N THR A 169 -8.24 -19.78 11.25
CA THR A 169 -9.48 -19.28 11.86
C THR A 169 -9.95 -20.24 12.94
N VAL A 170 -9.97 -19.78 14.19
CA VAL A 170 -10.77 -20.36 15.28
C VAL A 170 -12.11 -19.64 15.33
#